data_AF-A0A958ECT9-F1
#
_entry.id   AF-A0A958ECT9-F1
#
_cell.length_a   1.000
_cell.length_b   1.000
_cell.length_c   1.000
_cell.angle_alpha   90.00
_cell.angle_beta   90.00
_cell.angle_gamma   90.00
#
_symmetry.space_group_name_H-M   'P 1'
#
loop_
_entity.id
_entity.type
_entity.pdbx_description
1 polymer ?
#
loop_
_entity_poly.entity_id
_entity_poly.type
_entity_poly.pdbx_seq_one_letter_code
_entity_poly.pdbx_strand_id
1 'polypeptide(L)' 'MDFGNKYYSSQLEAIQDYYHHLMEEDGKEISLTEAIINWFTEGHAEAFREEYLRSNNEVALS' A
#
# COMPACT_ATOMS: atom_id res chain seq x y z
N MET A 1 20.76 -0.25 8.42
CA MET A 1 19.61 -0.41 7.51
C MET A 1 18.42 0.31 8.11
N ASP A 2 17.89 1.31 7.42
CA ASP A 2 16.73 2.11 7.86
C ASP A 2 15.44 1.50 7.30
N PHE A 3 15.06 0.34 7.83
CA PHE A 3 13.91 -0.43 7.34
C PHE A 3 12.57 0.29 7.55
N GLY A 4 12.45 1.07 8.63
CA GLY A 4 11.22 1.80 8.95
C GLY A 4 10.90 2.88 7.93
N ASN A 5 11.92 3.58 7.43
CA ASN A 5 11.75 4.68 6.50
C ASN A 5 11.39 4.19 5.08
N LYS A 6 11.98 3.07 4.64
CA LYS A 6 11.65 2.45 3.35
C LYS A 6 10.27 1.79 3.33
N TYR A 7 9.87 1.11 4.41
CA TYR A 7 8.52 0.55 4.52
C TYR A 7 7.46 1.64 4.46
N TYR A 8 7.67 2.72 5.23
CA TYR A 8 6.76 3.85 5.27
C TYR A 8 6.63 4.54 3.91
N SER A 9 7.73 4.79 3.20
CA SER A 9 7.66 5.36 1.85
C SER A 9 6.92 4.47 0.86
N SER A 10 7.19 3.16 0.84
CA SER A 10 6.50 2.23 -0.06
C SER A 10 5.02 2.07 0.28
N GLN A 11 4.65 2.15 1.55
CA GLN A 11 3.25 2.12 1.96
C GLN A 11 2.50 3.37 1.48
N LEU A 12 3.13 4.54 1.54
CA LEU A 12 2.52 5.78 1.02
C LEU A 12 2.33 5.72 -0.50
N GLU A 13 3.30 5.21 -1.24
CA GLU A 13 3.20 4.99 -2.69
C GLU A 13 2.04 4.05 -3.02
N ALA A 14 1.92 2.91 -2.33
CA ALA A 14 0.84 1.95 -2.57
C ALA A 14 -0.56 2.54 -2.31
N ILE A 15 -0.71 3.37 -1.26
CA ILE A 15 -1.97 4.06 -0.97
C ILE A 15 -2.31 5.08 -2.06
N GLN A 16 -1.32 5.80 -2.59
CA GLN A 16 -1.52 6.75 -3.68
C GLN A 16 -1.92 6.04 -4.98
N ASP A 17 -1.27 4.94 -5.32
CA ASP A 17 -1.60 4.13 -6.48
C ASP A 17 -3.02 3.57 -6.39
N TYR A 18 -3.41 3.07 -5.22
CA TYR A 18 -4.79 2.64 -4.96
C TYR A 18 -5.80 3.77 -5.15
N TYR A 19 -5.52 4.95 -4.59
CA TYR A 19 -6.41 6.10 -4.75
C TYR A 19 -6.56 6.52 -6.22
N HIS A 20 -5.46 6.55 -6.98
CA HIS A 20 -5.50 6.85 -8.41
C HIS A 20 -6.30 5.80 -9.18
N HIS A 21 -6.10 4.51 -8.90
CA HIS A 21 -6.86 3.43 -9.52
C HIS A 21 -8.37 3.59 -9.29
N LEU A 22 -8.79 3.91 -8.06
CA LEU A 22 -10.20 4.13 -7.75
C LEU A 22 -10.80 5.33 -8.48
N MET A 23 -10.03 6.39 -8.68
CA MET A 23 -10.50 7.61 -9.34
C MET A 23 -10.49 7.50 -10.87
N GLU A 24 -9.43 6.93 -11.45
CA GLU A 24 -9.17 6.93 -12.89
C GLU A 24 -9.72 5.69 -13.60
N GLU A 25 -9.63 4.51 -12.97
CA GLU A 25 -10.06 3.26 -13.58
C GLU A 25 -11.50 2.90 -13.19
N ASP A 26 -11.83 2.99 -11.91
CA ASP A 26 -13.18 2.67 -11.42
C ASP A 26 -14.16 3.85 -11.53
N GLY A 27 -13.65 5.07 -11.77
CA GLY A 27 -14.46 6.28 -11.84
C GLY A 27 -15.18 6.62 -10.53
N LYS A 28 -14.64 6.21 -9.38
CA LYS A 28 -15.24 6.52 -8.07
C LYS A 28 -14.98 7.98 -7.73
N GLU A 29 -16.00 8.67 -7.22
CA GLU A 29 -15.83 9.98 -6.60
C GLU A 29 -15.69 9.80 -5.08
N ILE A 30 -14.46 9.61 -4.61
CA ILE A 30 -14.15 9.50 -3.18
C ILE A 30 -13.02 10.45 -2.80
N SER A 31 -12.99 10.87 -1.53
CA SER A 31 -11.85 11.62 -1.01
C SER A 31 -10.65 10.70 -0.74
N LEU A 32 -9.44 11.29 -0.70
CA LEU A 32 -8.23 10.58 -0.26
C LEU A 32 -8.39 9.96 1.13
N THR A 33 -9.09 10.65 2.04
CA THR A 33 -9.35 10.15 3.39
C THR A 33 -10.20 8.88 3.38
N GLU A 34 -11.25 8.84 2.55
CA GLU A 34 -12.09 7.64 2.38
C GLU A 34 -11.30 6.50 1.74
N ALA A 35 -10.46 6.80 0.75
CA ALA A 35 -9.57 5.79 0.16
C ALA A 35 -8.61 5.20 1.19
N ILE A 36 -8.01 6.02 2.06
CA ILE A 36 -7.16 5.56 3.15
C ILE A 36 -7.95 4.66 4.11
N ILE A 37 -9.16 5.07 4.51
CA ILE A 37 -10.02 4.26 5.39
C ILE A 37 -10.30 2.91 4.73
N ASN A 38 -10.74 2.89 3.47
CA ASN A 38 -11.01 1.67 2.71
C ASN A 38 -9.77 0.79 2.60
N TRP A 39 -8.59 1.37 2.36
CA TRP A 39 -7.33 0.64 2.31
C TRP A 39 -7.05 -0.16 3.59
N PHE A 40 -7.34 0.44 4.76
CA PHE A 40 -7.19 -0.23 6.05
C PHE A 40 -8.34 -1.18 6.39
N THR A 41 -9.57 -0.89 5.99
CA THR A 41 -10.74 -1.71 6.37
C THR A 41 -11.00 -2.88 5.44
N GLU A 42 -10.57 -2.82 4.18
CA GLU A 42 -10.75 -3.88 3.18
C GLU A 42 -9.59 -4.89 3.15
N GLY A 43 -8.56 -4.70 3.97
CA GLY A 43 -7.44 -5.63 4.12
C GLY A 43 -6.27 -5.40 3.17
N HIS A 44 -6.29 -4.35 2.35
CA HIS A 44 -5.17 -4.00 1.46
C HIS A 44 -3.89 -3.67 2.25
N ALA A 45 -4.02 -3.03 3.42
CA ALA A 45 -2.89 -2.77 4.32
C ALA A 45 -2.19 -4.05 4.80
N GLU A 46 -2.96 -5.07 5.21
CA GLU A 46 -2.43 -6.36 5.64
C GLU A 46 -1.76 -7.09 4.47
N ALA A 47 -2.41 -7.13 3.31
CA ALA A 47 -1.88 -7.77 2.11
C ALA A 47 -0.56 -7.15 1.66
N PHE A 48 -0.48 -5.81 1.63
CA PHE A 48 0.74 -5.08 1.31
C PHE A 48 1.87 -5.41 2.30
N ARG A 49 1.57 -5.45 3.60
CA ARG A 49 2.57 -5.77 4.63
C ARG A 49 3.13 -7.18 4.44
N GLU A 50 2.26 -8.17 4.19
CA GLU A 50 2.68 -9.56 3.95
C GLU A 50 3.57 -9.67 2.72
N GLU A 51 3.19 -9.02 1.62
CA GLU A 51 3.98 -9.00 0.40
C GLU A 51 5.33 -8.32 0.60
N TYR A 52 5.36 -7.16 1.25
CA TYR A 52 6.60 -6.44 1.54
C TYR A 52 7.56 -7.29 2.39
N LEU A 53 7.05 -7.97 3.42
CA LEU A 53 7.87 -8.86 4.25
C LEU A 53 8.37 -10.08 3.47
N ARG A 54 7.54 -10.69 2.62
CA ARG A 54 7.94 -11.81 1.76
C ARG A 54 9.05 -11.39 0.80
N SER A 55 8.86 -10.31 0.04
CA SER A 55 9.83 -9.83 -0.95
C SER A 55 11.17 -9.45 -0.32
N ASN A 56 11.16 -8.87 0.89
CA ASN A 56 12.42 -8.57 1.59
C ASN A 56 13.07 -9.78 2.26
N ASN A 57 12.31 -10.80 2.65
CA ASN A 57 12.87 -12.07 3.12
C ASN A 57 13.49 -12.89 1.98
N GLU A 58 12.88 -12.88 0.80
CA GLU A 58 13.42 -13.55 -0.38
C GLU A 58 14.75 -12.91 -0.83
N VAL A 59 14.85 -11.57 -0.81
CA VAL A 59 16.09 -10.83 -1.09
C VAL A 59 17.19 -11.08 -0.04
N ALA A 60 16.84 -11.45 1.20
CA ALA A 60 17.83 -11.76 2.24
C ALA A 60 18.42 -13.18 2.15
N LEU A 61 17.78 -14.08 1.39
CA LEU A 61 18.18 -15.48 1.20
C LEU A 61 18.81 -15.78 -0.17
N SER A 62 18.74 -14.82 -1.11
CA SER A 62 19.38 -14.84 -2.43
C SER A 62 20.76 -14.17 -2.42
#